data_AF-A0A1G6W376-F1
#
_entry.id   AF-A0A1G6W376-F1
#
_cell.length_a   1.000
_cell.length_b   1.000
_cell.length_c   1.000
_cell.angle_alpha   90.00
_cell.angle_beta   90.00
_cell.angle_gamma   90.00
#
_symmetry.space_group_name_H-M   'P 1'
#
loop_
_entity.id
_entity.type
_entity.pdbx_description
1 polymer ?
#
loop_
_entity_poly.entity_id
_entity_poly.type
_entity_poly.pdbx_seq_one_letter_code
_entity_poly.pdbx_strand_id
1 'polypeptide(L)'
;MAHRDVLDALQRDYAARAEAIRRDLGRSHSADFAEQAQQRQNDEVLEALLAEAEQGLLLVRQAQQRLAEGRYGECLCCGEPIEAARLAALPVAEYCLGCAQFN
;
A
#
# COMPACT_ATOMS: atom_id res chain seq x y z
N MET A 1 9.09 5.68 19.17
CA MET A 1 10.01 4.99 18.25
C MET A 1 9.32 3.83 17.54
N ALA A 2 8.73 2.87 18.27
CA ALA A 2 8.08 1.66 17.70
C ALA A 2 7.20 1.85 16.43
N HIS A 3 6.31 2.85 16.37
CA HIS A 3 5.44 3.02 15.19
C HIS A 3 6.20 3.47 13.93
N ARG A 4 7.28 4.24 14.07
CA ARG A 4 8.08 4.69 12.92
C ARG A 4 8.79 3.51 12.26
N ASP A 5 9.39 2.65 13.07
CA ASP A 5 10.09 1.45 12.61
C ASP A 5 9.14 0.49 11.87
N VAL A 6 7.91 0.33 12.37
CA VAL A 6 6.87 -0.48 11.72
C VAL A 6 6.49 0.10 10.35
N LEU A 7 6.26 1.42 10.27
CA LEU A 7 5.92 2.08 9.01
C LEU A 7 7.08 2.01 8.00
N ASP A 8 8.32 2.16 8.44
CA ASP A 8 9.52 2.05 7.59
C ASP A 8 9.71 0.62 7.06
N ALA A 9 9.44 -0.40 7.87
CA ALA A 9 9.43 -1.79 7.43
C ALA A 9 8.33 -2.05 6.37
N LEU A 10 7.11 -1.57 6.61
CA LEU A 10 6.01 -1.64 5.63
C LEU A 10 6.36 -0.93 4.32
N GLN A 11 6.98 0.25 4.40
CA GLN A 11 7.40 1.00 3.22
C GLN A 11 8.38 0.21 2.37
N ARG A 12 9.36 -0.45 3.00
CA ARG A 12 10.33 -1.30 2.29
C ARG A 12 9.67 -2.50 1.63
N ASP A 13 8.74 -3.16 2.33
CA ASP A 13 8.01 -4.32 1.79
C ASP A 13 7.18 -3.94 0.55
N TYR A 14 6.33 -2.90 0.64
CA TYR A 14 5.55 -2.44 -0.51
C TYR A 14 6.42 -1.96 -1.67
N ALA A 15 7.52 -1.24 -1.39
CA ALA A 15 8.44 -0.79 -2.42
C ALA A 15 9.12 -1.97 -3.15
N ALA A 16 9.57 -2.98 -2.39
CA ALA A 16 10.19 -4.17 -2.96
C ALA A 16 9.21 -4.97 -3.83
N ARG A 17 7.96 -5.11 -3.39
CA ARG A 17 6.90 -5.76 -4.17
C ARG A 17 6.61 -5.02 -5.46
N ALA A 18 6.36 -3.71 -5.37
CA ALA A 18 6.09 -2.88 -6.56
C ALA A 18 7.24 -2.95 -7.57
N GLU A 19 8.49 -2.92 -7.12
CA GLU A 19 9.63 -3.00 -8.03
C GLU A 19 9.82 -4.40 -8.64
N ALA A 20 9.55 -5.47 -7.90
CA ALA A 20 9.56 -6.82 -8.44
C ALA A 20 8.53 -6.99 -9.56
N ILE A 21 7.30 -6.50 -9.33
CA ILE A 21 6.20 -6.56 -10.31
C ILE A 21 6.52 -5.73 -11.56
N ARG A 22 7.05 -4.51 -11.40
CA ARG A 22 7.49 -3.67 -12.52
C ARG A 22 8.58 -4.34 -13.37
N ARG A 23 9.52 -5.05 -12.74
CA ARG A 23 10.55 -5.82 -13.45
C ARG A 23 9.95 -6.94 -14.27
N ASP A 24 8.93 -7.62 -13.75
CA ASP A 24 8.25 -8.73 -14.42
C ASP A 24 7.47 -8.24 -15.65
N LEU A 25 6.67 -7.17 -15.49
CA LEU A 25 5.96 -6.48 -16.57
C LEU A 25 6.92 -6.03 -17.69
N GLY A 26 8.06 -5.43 -17.33
CA GLY A 26 9.07 -5.01 -18.31
C GLY A 26 9.72 -6.17 -19.08
N ARG A 27 9.77 -7.37 -18.48
CA ARG A 27 10.32 -8.58 -19.10
C ARG A 27 9.31 -9.23 -20.05
N SER A 28 8.02 -9.24 -19.68
CA SER A 28 6.88 -9.67 -20.49
C SER A 28 6.85 -8.94 -21.84
N HIS A 29 7.00 -7.62 -21.83
CA HIS A 29 7.03 -6.77 -23.03
C HIS A 29 8.26 -6.98 -23.94
N SER A 30 9.29 -7.69 -23.47
CA SER A 30 10.51 -7.96 -24.23
C SER A 30 10.51 -9.32 -24.95
N ALA A 31 9.48 -10.16 -24.72
CA ALA A 31 9.37 -11.48 -25.33
C ALA A 31 8.69 -11.42 -26.71
N ASP A 32 9.26 -12.16 -27.68
CA ASP A 32 8.85 -12.21 -29.09
C ASP A 32 7.34 -12.37 -29.36
N PHE A 33 6.87 -11.84 -30.49
CA PHE A 33 5.48 -11.70 -30.95
C PHE A 33 4.61 -12.98 -30.98
N ALA A 34 5.15 -14.17 -30.69
CA ALA A 34 4.45 -15.45 -30.81
C ALA A 34 3.58 -15.83 -29.58
N GLU A 35 3.77 -15.20 -28.41
CA GLU A 35 3.06 -15.53 -27.16
C GLU A 35 2.04 -14.47 -26.68
N GLN A 36 1.60 -13.57 -27.56
CA GLN A 36 0.82 -12.37 -27.18
C GLN A 36 -0.58 -12.62 -26.57
N ALA A 37 -1.20 -13.79 -26.77
CA ALA A 37 -2.56 -14.02 -26.27
C ALA A 37 -2.59 -14.32 -24.76
N GLN A 38 -1.63 -15.10 -24.25
CA GLN A 38 -1.56 -15.50 -22.84
C GLN A 38 -0.79 -14.48 -21.98
N GLN A 39 0.15 -13.74 -22.59
CA GLN A 39 0.90 -12.67 -21.92
C GLN A 39 -0.01 -11.52 -21.46
N ARG A 40 -0.98 -11.09 -22.29
CA ARG A 40 -1.89 -9.98 -21.94
C ARG A 40 -2.70 -10.22 -20.66
N GLN A 41 -3.23 -11.43 -20.47
CA GLN A 41 -3.99 -11.76 -19.25
C GLN A 41 -3.10 -11.81 -18.00
N ASN A 42 -1.81 -12.12 -18.17
CA ASN A 42 -0.86 -12.13 -17.07
C ASN A 42 -0.45 -10.70 -16.69
N ASP A 43 -0.25 -9.84 -17.69
CA ASP A 43 0.07 -8.43 -17.49
C ASP A 43 -1.05 -7.68 -16.75
N GLU A 44 -2.33 -7.91 -17.10
CA GLU A 44 -3.47 -7.28 -16.41
C GLU A 44 -3.50 -7.60 -14.90
N VAL A 45 -3.16 -8.83 -14.52
CA VAL A 45 -3.08 -9.24 -13.11
C VAL A 45 -1.89 -8.58 -12.41
N LEU A 46 -0.73 -8.54 -13.07
CA LEU A 46 0.46 -7.89 -12.54
C LEU A 46 0.25 -6.38 -12.37
N GLU A 47 -0.41 -5.71 -13.32
CA GLU A 47 -0.78 -4.30 -13.22
C GLU A 47 -1.71 -4.02 -12.04
N ALA A 48 -2.71 -4.88 -11.80
CA ALA A 48 -3.58 -4.77 -10.63
C ALA A 48 -2.80 -4.91 -9.33
N LEU A 49 -1.91 -5.90 -9.22
CA LEU A 49 -1.06 -6.11 -8.05
C LEU A 49 -0.07 -4.94 -7.84
N LEU A 50 0.44 -4.36 -8.93
CA LEU A 50 1.30 -3.17 -8.87
C LEU A 50 0.51 -1.98 -8.30
N ALA A 51 -0.70 -1.74 -8.80
CA ALA A 51 -1.55 -0.67 -8.32
C ALA A 51 -1.87 -0.83 -6.83
N GLU A 52 -2.17 -2.05 -6.36
CA GLU A 52 -2.36 -2.33 -4.93
C GLU A 52 -1.10 -2.05 -4.10
N ALA A 53 0.08 -2.46 -4.58
CA ALA A 53 1.35 -2.21 -3.88
C ALA A 53 1.68 -0.71 -3.82
N GLU A 54 1.42 0.04 -4.89
CA GLU A 54 1.60 1.49 -4.94
C GLU A 54 0.62 2.22 -4.03
N GLN A 55 -0.64 1.79 -3.98
CA GLN A 55 -1.62 2.30 -3.04
C GLN A 55 -1.16 2.06 -1.59
N GLY A 56 -0.70 0.85 -1.26
CA GLY A 56 -0.11 0.53 0.04
C GLY A 56 1.06 1.46 0.39
N LEU A 57 1.97 1.71 -0.57
CA LEU A 57 3.08 2.63 -0.39
C LEU A 57 2.60 4.06 -0.09
N LEU A 58 1.57 4.53 -0.81
CA LEU A 58 0.99 5.84 -0.59
C LEU A 58 0.42 5.97 0.83
N LEU A 59 -0.34 4.97 1.28
CA LEU A 59 -0.90 4.92 2.64
C LEU A 59 0.19 4.97 3.70
N VAL A 60 1.28 4.21 3.51
CA VAL A 60 2.43 4.23 4.43
C VAL A 60 3.08 5.62 4.47
N ARG A 61 3.27 6.29 3.32
CA ARG A 61 3.83 7.64 3.30
C ARG A 61 2.94 8.64 4.03
N GLN A 62 1.63 8.55 3.84
CA GLN A 62 0.69 9.41 4.55
C GLN A 62 0.71 9.15 6.07
N ALA A 63 0.76 7.89 6.49
CA ALA A 63 0.90 7.52 7.89
C ALA A 63 2.20 8.07 8.50
N GLN A 64 3.33 8.01 7.77
CA GLN A 64 4.60 8.61 8.20
C GLN A 64 4.50 10.15 8.32
N GLN A 65 3.79 10.80 7.38
CA GLN A 65 3.55 12.24 7.45
C GLN A 65 2.73 12.61 8.69
N ARG A 66 1.63 11.92 8.96
CA ARG A 66 0.83 12.11 10.18
C ARG A 66 1.66 11.88 11.44
N LEU A 67 2.55 10.89 11.45
CA LEU A 67 3.46 10.64 12.56
C LEU A 67 4.46 11.78 12.77
N ALA A 68 4.97 12.37 11.69
CA ALA A 68 5.84 13.54 11.77
C ALA A 68 5.10 14.80 12.27
N GLU A 69 3.82 14.93 11.92
CA GLU A 69 2.95 16.03 12.35
C GLU A 69 2.35 15.83 13.76
N GLY A 70 2.58 14.66 14.39
CA GLY A 70 2.00 14.31 15.68
C GLY A 70 0.51 13.93 15.64
N ARG A 71 -0.05 13.75 14.43
CA ARG A 71 -1.46 13.40 14.16
C ARG A 71 -1.67 11.92 13.84
N TYR A 72 -0.69 11.08 14.16
CA TYR A 72 -0.78 9.65 13.88
C TYR A 72 -1.81 8.98 14.77
N GLY A 73 -2.70 8.21 14.15
CA GLY A 73 -3.81 7.59 14.84
C GLY A 73 -5.01 8.53 15.00
N GLU A 74 -5.13 9.61 14.23
CA GLU A 74 -6.38 10.39 14.11
C GLU A 74 -7.14 10.01 12.83
N CYS A 75 -8.46 9.85 12.94
CA CYS A 75 -9.34 9.54 11.84
C CYS A 75 -9.46 10.73 10.89
N LEU A 76 -9.24 10.52 9.59
CA LEU A 76 -9.36 11.59 8.59
C LEU A 76 -10.80 12.06 8.34
N CYS A 77 -11.80 11.28 8.76
CA CYS A 77 -13.21 11.61 8.55
C CYS A 77 -13.82 12.37 9.74
N CYS A 78 -13.66 11.86 10.97
CA CYS A 78 -14.26 12.46 12.16
C CYS A 78 -13.26 13.19 13.07
N GLY A 79 -11.95 13.05 12.85
CA GLY A 79 -10.92 13.62 13.72
C GLY A 79 -10.73 12.89 15.05
N GLU A 80 -11.46 11.80 15.32
CA GLU A 80 -11.31 11.03 16.56
C GLU A 80 -10.11 10.08 16.51
N PRO A 81 -9.55 9.72 17.68
CA PRO A 81 -8.46 8.75 17.74
C PRO A 81 -8.89 7.36 17.22
N ILE A 82 -8.07 6.78 16.35
CA ILE A 82 -8.19 5.41 15.84
C ILE A 82 -7.80 4.44 16.96
N GLU A 83 -8.59 3.40 17.11
CA GLU A 83 -8.41 2.39 18.14
C GLU A 83 -7.03 1.72 18.03
N ALA A 84 -6.32 1.62 19.15
CA ALA A 84 -4.97 1.03 19.17
C ALA A 84 -4.93 -0.41 18.62
N ALA A 85 -5.99 -1.20 18.84
CA ALA A 85 -6.13 -2.53 18.28
C ALA A 85 -6.18 -2.51 16.74
N ARG A 86 -6.80 -1.48 16.15
CA ARG A 86 -6.86 -1.28 14.70
C ARG A 86 -5.52 -0.82 14.15
N LEU A 87 -4.80 0.07 14.83
CA LEU A 87 -3.44 0.45 14.45
C LEU A 87 -2.43 -0.69 14.63
N ALA A 88 -2.67 -1.61 15.58
CA ALA A 88 -1.86 -2.81 15.74
C ALA A 88 -2.08 -3.82 14.60
N ALA A 89 -3.32 -3.97 14.12
CA ALA A 89 -3.66 -4.85 13.00
C ALA A 89 -3.31 -4.23 11.64
N LEU A 90 -3.57 -2.93 11.48
CA LEU A 90 -3.34 -2.14 10.27
C LEU A 90 -2.69 -0.79 10.64
N PRO A 91 -1.34 -0.72 10.68
CA PRO A 91 -0.61 0.50 11.08
C PRO A 91 -0.82 1.70 10.16
N VAL A 92 -1.34 1.48 8.96
CA VAL A 92 -1.63 2.50 7.95
C VAL A 92 -3.10 2.94 7.95
N ALA A 93 -3.89 2.50 8.93
CA ALA A 93 -5.30 2.86 9.01
C ALA A 93 -5.51 4.38 9.03
N GLU A 94 -6.43 4.86 8.20
CA GLU A 94 -6.76 6.29 8.04
C GLU A 94 -8.09 6.66 8.67
N TYR A 95 -8.91 5.65 8.99
CA TYR A 95 -10.25 5.80 9.50
C TYR A 95 -10.44 4.94 10.75
N CYS A 96 -11.18 5.48 11.73
CA CYS A 96 -11.65 4.72 12.89
C CYS A 96 -12.63 3.62 12.44
N LEU A 97 -12.91 2.65 13.32
CA LEU A 97 -13.80 1.53 12.98
C LEU A 97 -15.20 2.01 12.54
N GLY A 98 -15.71 3.09 13.15
CA GLY A 98 -16.96 3.72 12.77
C GLY A 98 -16.94 4.25 11.35
N CYS A 99 -16.01 5.15 11.02
CA CYS A 99 -15.93 5.74 9.67
C CYS A 99 -15.56 4.71 8.58
N ALA A 100 -14.73 3.72 8.92
CA ALA A 100 -14.36 2.66 7.99
C ALA A 100 -15.53 1.74 7.61
N GLN A 101 -16.62 1.74 8.37
CA GLN A 101 -17.81 0.94 8.07
C GLN A 101 -18.78 1.67 7.13
N PHE A 102 -18.62 2.98 6.95
CA PHE A 102 -19.47 3.85 6.13
C PHE A 102 -18.76 4.44 4.90
N ASN A 103 -17.50 4.05 4.65
CA ASN A 103 -16.67 4.50 3.53
C ASN A 103 -16.28 3.31 2.66
#